data_AF-A0A9D5ZNM0-F1
#
_entry.id   AF-A0A9D5ZNM0-F1
#
_cell.length_a   1.000
_cell.length_b   1.000
_cell.length_c   1.000
_cell.angle_alpha   90.00
_cell.angle_beta   90.00
_cell.angle_gamma   90.00
#
_symmetry.space_group_name_H-M   'P 1'
#
loop_
_entity.id
_entity.type
_entity.pdbx_description
1 polymer ?
#
loop_
_entity_poly.entity_id
_entity_poly.type
_entity_poly.pdbx_seq_one_letter_code
_entity_poly.pdbx_strand_id
1 'polypeptide(L)'
;MLTDVAYTLQTGREAMQKRIAFETNSISELIIKLNDYCSGKRNFESYDNVCINSWLSGEEINWESFYSDSDVKPKRVPLPSYPFEKKQYWCDSFFKKTITPPQIKLKTLKSKNNM
;
A
#
# COMPACT_ATOMS: atom_id res chain seq x y z
N MET A 1 -3.60 -21.38 -7.96
CA MET A 1 -4.05 -20.06 -8.44
C MET A 1 -4.83 -19.30 -7.37
N LEU A 2 -6.02 -19.75 -6.91
CA LEU A 2 -6.75 -19.05 -5.83
C LEU A 2 -5.98 -19.09 -4.49
N THR A 3 -5.39 -20.25 -4.17
CA THR A 3 -4.54 -20.46 -3.00
C THR A 3 -3.34 -19.50 -2.97
N ASP A 4 -2.73 -19.23 -4.13
CA ASP A 4 -1.58 -18.33 -4.23
C ASP A 4 -1.96 -16.87 -3.91
N VAL A 5 -3.14 -16.45 -4.37
CA VAL A 5 -3.70 -15.14 -4.06
C VAL A 5 -4.02 -15.03 -2.57
N ALA A 6 -4.73 -16.01 -1.99
CA ALA A 6 -5.06 -16.04 -0.56
C ALA A 6 -3.79 -15.98 0.30
N TYR A 7 -2.81 -16.84 -0.01
CA TYR A 7 -1.52 -16.88 0.68
C TYR A 7 -0.78 -15.54 0.59
N THR A 8 -0.73 -14.92 -0.59
CA THR A 8 -0.09 -13.61 -0.77
C THR A 8 -0.79 -12.52 0.04
N LEU A 9 -2.13 -12.49 0.07
CA LEU A 9 -2.89 -11.50 0.82
C LEU A 9 -2.75 -11.67 2.34
N GLN A 10 -2.74 -12.91 2.82
CA GLN A 10 -2.66 -13.25 4.24
C GLN A 10 -1.28 -13.04 4.85
N THR A 11 -0.21 -13.34 4.10
CA THR A 11 1.18 -13.33 4.61
C THR A 11 1.99 -12.14 4.10
N GLY A 12 1.57 -11.53 3.00
CA GLY A 12 2.30 -10.45 2.32
C GLY A 12 1.83 -9.03 2.67
N ARG A 13 0.89 -8.86 3.61
CA ARG A 13 0.33 -7.57 4.00
C ARG A 13 0.25 -7.41 5.51
N GLU A 14 0.45 -6.18 5.96
CA GLU A 14 0.21 -5.79 7.35
C GLU A 14 -1.30 -5.69 7.62
N ALA A 15 -1.76 -6.27 8.74
CA ALA A 15 -3.16 -6.30 9.12
C ALA A 15 -3.60 -4.97 9.77
N MET A 16 -4.03 -4.03 8.95
CA MET A 16 -4.52 -2.71 9.38
C MET A 16 -5.81 -2.77 10.22
N GLN A 17 -6.25 -1.62 10.75
CA GLN A 17 -7.44 -1.50 11.62
C GLN A 17 -8.76 -1.88 10.95
N LYS A 18 -8.91 -1.63 9.65
CA LYS A 18 -10.10 -2.01 8.87
C LYS A 18 -9.79 -3.28 8.11
N ARG A 19 -10.45 -4.37 8.52
CA ARG A 19 -10.24 -5.72 7.99
C ARG A 19 -11.48 -6.21 7.26
N ILE A 20 -11.26 -7.04 6.26
CA ILE A 20 -12.31 -7.73 5.51
C ILE A 20 -11.78 -9.08 5.08
N ALA A 21 -12.64 -10.09 5.17
CA ALA A 21 -12.38 -11.43 4.69
C ALA A 21 -13.43 -11.78 3.63
N PHE A 22 -13.10 -12.73 2.77
CA PHE A 22 -14.02 -13.35 1.83
C PHE A 22 -13.68 -14.84 1.77
N GLU A 23 -14.60 -15.69 2.19
CA GLU A 23 -14.49 -17.13 1.99
C GLU A 23 -15.10 -17.49 0.64
N THR A 24 -14.29 -18.06 -0.26
CA THR A 24 -14.70 -18.39 -1.64
C THR A 24 -13.94 -19.61 -2.14
N ASN A 25 -14.58 -20.41 -2.99
CA ASN A 25 -13.97 -21.59 -3.61
C ASN A 25 -13.59 -21.36 -5.07
N SER A 26 -13.94 -20.20 -5.65
CA SER A 26 -13.65 -19.88 -7.04
C SER A 26 -13.36 -18.39 -7.26
N ILE A 27 -12.63 -18.08 -8.33
CA ILE A 27 -12.34 -16.71 -8.74
C ILE A 27 -13.63 -15.96 -9.10
N SER A 28 -14.58 -16.62 -9.77
CA SER A 28 -15.86 -15.99 -10.15
C SER A 28 -16.65 -15.55 -8.92
N GLU A 29 -16.72 -16.39 -7.89
CA GLU A 29 -17.37 -16.06 -6.63
C GLU A 29 -16.68 -14.89 -5.93
N LEU A 30 -15.34 -14.89 -5.90
CA LEU A 30 -14.55 -13.78 -5.35
C LEU A 30 -14.83 -12.47 -6.07
N ILE A 31 -14.90 -12.48 -7.41
CA ILE A 31 -15.23 -11.28 -8.19
C ILE A 31 -16.62 -10.76 -7.84
N ILE A 32 -17.62 -11.65 -7.72
CA ILE A 32 -18.99 -11.26 -7.35
C ILE A 32 -19.00 -10.60 -5.96
N LYS A 33 -18.40 -11.26 -4.95
CA LYS A 33 -18.34 -10.72 -3.58
C LYS A 33 -17.61 -9.38 -3.51
N LEU A 34 -16.50 -9.21 -4.25
CA LEU A 34 -15.78 -7.93 -4.33
C LEU A 34 -16.64 -6.84 -4.97
N ASN A 35 -17.36 -7.13 -6.06
CA ASN A 35 -18.23 -6.16 -6.72
C ASN A 35 -19.42 -5.74 -5.84
N ASP A 36 -20.02 -6.69 -5.12
CA ASP A 36 -21.09 -6.39 -4.16
C ASP A 36 -20.59 -5.49 -3.04
N TYR A 37 -19.39 -5.76 -2.51
CA TYR A 37 -18.74 -4.92 -1.51
C TYR A 37 -18.47 -3.50 -2.04
N CYS A 38 -17.92 -3.37 -3.24
CA CYS A 38 -17.70 -2.07 -3.89
C CYS A 38 -19.00 -1.32 -4.17
N SER A 39 -20.10 -2.04 -4.41
CA SER A 39 -21.44 -1.46 -4.61
C SER A 39 -22.13 -1.06 -3.30
N GLY A 40 -21.48 -1.25 -2.14
CA GLY A 40 -22.00 -0.88 -0.83
C GLY A 40 -22.92 -1.92 -0.19
N LYS A 41 -23.12 -3.08 -0.82
CA LYS A 41 -23.80 -4.20 -0.16
C LYS A 41 -22.85 -4.75 0.90
N ARG A 42 -23.17 -4.55 2.17
CA ARG A 42 -22.41 -5.13 3.27
C ARG A 42 -23.10 -6.40 3.73
N ASN A 43 -22.74 -7.53 3.12
CA ASN A 43 -23.00 -8.81 3.74
C ASN A 43 -21.96 -8.95 4.86
N PHE A 44 -22.33 -8.59 6.09
CA PHE A 44 -21.58 -9.02 7.27
C PHE A 44 -21.88 -10.51 7.45
N GLU A 45 -21.26 -11.33 6.59
CA GLU A 45 -21.29 -12.78 6.71
C GLU A 45 -20.62 -13.13 8.03
N SER A 46 -21.39 -13.74 8.94
CA SER A 46 -20.82 -14.46 10.07
C SER A 46 -20.10 -15.67 9.49
N TYR A 47 -18.79 -15.76 9.68
CA TYR A 47 -18.02 -16.91 9.24
C TYR A 47 -18.14 -18.01 10.29
N ASP A 48 -18.26 -19.28 9.87
CA ASP A 48 -18.14 -20.40 10.81
C ASP A 48 -16.69 -20.59 11.27
N ASN A 49 -15.73 -20.07 10.49
CA ASN A 49 -14.31 -20.17 10.78
C ASN A 49 -13.89 -19.20 11.91
N VAL A 50 -13.54 -19.78 13.06
CA VAL A 50 -13.10 -19.05 14.26
C VAL A 50 -11.90 -18.14 13.97
N CYS A 51 -10.94 -18.59 13.16
CA CYS A 51 -9.75 -17.79 12.84
C CYS A 51 -10.15 -16.54 12.04
N ILE A 52 -11.07 -16.67 11.08
CA ILE A 52 -11.55 -15.50 10.34
C ILE A 52 -12.19 -14.48 11.30
N ASN A 53 -13.06 -14.93 12.21
CA ASN A 53 -13.72 -14.04 13.17
C ASN A 53 -12.74 -13.38 14.15
N SER A 54 -11.77 -14.12 14.68
CA SER A 54 -10.68 -13.58 15.52
C SER A 54 -9.88 -12.51 14.79
N TRP A 55 -9.48 -12.77 13.55
CA TRP A 55 -8.73 -11.80 12.75
C TRP A 55 -9.58 -10.56 12.42
N LEU A 56 -10.86 -10.71 12.09
CA LEU A 56 -11.75 -9.56 11.88
C LEU A 56 -11.93 -8.73 13.16
N SER A 57 -11.87 -9.36 14.33
CA SER A 57 -11.92 -8.69 15.64
C SER A 57 -10.64 -7.94 16.00
N GLY A 58 -9.57 -8.09 15.21
CA GLY A 58 -8.30 -7.38 15.41
C GLY A 58 -7.15 -8.24 15.89
N GLU A 59 -7.37 -9.52 16.18
CA GLU A 59 -6.33 -10.44 16.64
C GLU A 59 -5.31 -10.73 15.53
N GLU A 60 -4.07 -11.02 15.91
CA GLU A 60 -3.04 -11.47 14.98
C GLU A 60 -3.11 -12.99 14.82
N ILE A 61 -3.09 -13.44 13.57
CA ILE A 61 -3.16 -14.85 13.23
C ILE A 61 -1.91 -15.22 12.44
N ASN A 62 -1.25 -16.28 12.87
CA ASN A 62 -0.16 -16.87 12.11
C ASN A 62 -0.72 -17.65 10.92
N TRP A 63 -0.99 -16.95 9.81
CA TRP A 63 -1.52 -17.57 8.60
C TRP A 63 -0.57 -18.60 7.98
N GLU A 64 0.74 -18.47 8.22
CA GLU A 64 1.77 -19.35 7.67
C GLU A 64 1.59 -20.81 8.11
N SER A 65 1.09 -21.04 9.33
CA SER A 65 0.88 -22.40 9.85
C SER A 65 -0.23 -23.17 9.15
N PHE A 66 -1.17 -22.49 8.47
CA PHE A 66 -2.23 -23.16 7.71
C PHE A 66 -1.71 -23.76 6.39
N TYR A 67 -0.49 -23.41 5.99
CA TYR A 67 0.14 -23.88 4.74
C TYR A 67 1.36 -24.77 4.99
N SER A 68 1.72 -25.07 6.25
CA SER A 68 2.92 -25.84 6.57
C SER A 68 2.80 -27.32 6.17
N ASP A 69 1.59 -27.87 6.24
CA ASP A 69 1.35 -29.31 6.10
C ASP A 69 0.84 -29.70 4.71
N SER A 70 0.69 -28.72 3.80
CA SER A 70 0.22 -28.98 2.45
C SER A 70 1.35 -29.44 1.53
N ASP A 71 1.13 -30.52 0.78
CA ASP A 71 2.06 -31.02 -0.26
C ASP A 71 2.36 -29.96 -1.34
N VAL A 72 1.46 -28.99 -1.51
CA VAL A 72 1.58 -27.90 -2.49
C VAL A 72 1.84 -26.59 -1.78
N LYS A 73 3.11 -26.16 -1.79
CA LYS A 73 3.49 -24.85 -1.25
C LYS A 73 2.96 -23.73 -2.15
N PRO A 74 2.10 -22.82 -1.64
CA PRO A 74 1.60 -21.70 -2.43
C PRO A 74 2.74 -20.74 -2.81
N LYS A 75 2.59 -20.08 -3.95
CA LYS A 75 3.55 -19.09 -4.46
C LYS A 75 3.04 -17.68 -4.20
N ARG A 76 3.96 -16.75 -3.96
CA ARG A 76 3.61 -15.32 -3.92
C ARG A 76 3.35 -14.82 -5.34
N VAL A 77 2.26 -14.09 -5.52
CA VAL A 77 1.85 -13.53 -6.81
C VAL A 77 1.81 -11.99 -6.75
N PRO A 78 2.09 -11.28 -7.85
CA PRO A 78 1.99 -9.83 -7.87
C PRO A 78 0.54 -9.40 -7.70
N LEU A 79 0.27 -8.59 -6.68
CA LEU A 79 -1.04 -8.00 -6.41
C LEU A 79 -0.93 -6.48 -6.32
N PRO A 80 -2.03 -5.74 -6.51
CA PRO A 80 -2.01 -4.28 -6.39
C PRO A 80 -1.45 -3.81 -5.05
N SER A 81 -0.64 -2.76 -5.08
CA SER A 81 -0.17 -2.10 -3.85
C SER A 81 -1.34 -1.41 -3.13
N TYR A 82 -1.13 -1.06 -1.85
CA TYR A 82 -2.12 -0.35 -1.06
C TYR A 82 -2.47 1.01 -1.70
N PRO A 83 -3.77 1.38 -1.79
CA PRO A 83 -4.17 2.68 -2.33
C PRO A 83 -3.91 3.76 -1.28
N PHE A 84 -2.69 4.29 -1.25
CA PHE A 84 -2.31 5.34 -0.31
C PHE A 84 -3.15 6.61 -0.49
N GLU A 85 -3.44 7.27 0.64
CA GLU A 85 -4.12 8.55 0.65
C GLU A 85 -3.27 9.61 -0.06
N LYS A 86 -3.87 10.31 -1.03
CA LYS A 86 -3.17 11.31 -1.86
C LYS A 86 -3.16 12.68 -1.19
N LYS A 87 -2.61 12.76 0.01
CA LYS A 87 -2.37 14.04 0.70
C LYS A 87 -1.11 14.70 0.18
N GLN A 88 -1.22 15.98 -0.17
CA GLN A 88 -0.07 16.80 -0.57
C GLN A 88 0.59 17.35 0.69
N TYR A 89 1.86 17.04 0.86
CA TYR A 89 2.71 17.63 1.89
C TYR A 89 3.82 18.39 1.18
N TRP A 90 3.80 19.72 1.29
CA TRP A 90 4.84 20.58 0.76
C TRP A 90 5.42 21.44 1.88
N CYS A 91 6.73 21.69 1.85
CA CYS A 91 7.36 22.58 2.81
C CYS A 91 7.55 23.97 2.17
N ASP A 92 6.72 24.92 2.59
CA ASP A 92 6.79 26.31 2.12
C ASP A 92 8.05 27.06 2.61
N SER A 93 8.70 26.54 3.65
CA SER A 93 9.82 27.21 4.34
C SER A 93 11.10 27.27 3.49
N PHE A 94 11.33 26.28 2.61
CA PHE A 94 12.56 26.25 1.78
C PHE A 94 12.54 27.22 0.60
N PHE A 95 11.36 27.70 0.18
CA PHE A 95 11.22 28.60 -0.97
C PHE A 95 11.28 30.08 -0.59
N LYS A 96 11.24 30.42 0.70
CA LYS A 96 11.32 31.81 1.20
C LYS A 96 12.75 32.28 1.49
N LYS A 97 13.78 31.62 0.95
CA LYS A 97 15.13 32.22 0.92
C LYS A 97 15.26 33.00 -0.37
N THR A 98 15.00 34.31 -0.31
CA THR A 98 15.49 35.23 -1.33
C THR A 98 17.00 35.07 -1.40
N ILE A 99 17.47 34.32 -2.40
CA ILE A 99 18.87 34.34 -2.81
C ILE A 99 19.04 35.71 -3.47
N THR A 100 19.33 36.74 -2.68
CA THR A 100 19.80 38.01 -3.23
C THR A 100 21.09 37.69 -3.99
N PRO A 101 21.13 37.88 -5.33
CA PRO A 101 22.34 37.58 -6.09
C PRO A 101 23.49 38.41 -5.51
N PRO A 102 24.67 37.83 -5.25
CA PRO A 102 25.80 38.60 -4.79
C PRO A 102 26.14 39.66 -5.83
N GLN A 103 26.16 40.94 -5.42
CA GLN A 103 26.56 42.04 -6.31
C GLN A 103 28.06 41.94 -6.60
N ILE A 104 28.40 41.40 -7.76
CA ILE A 104 29.78 41.39 -8.26
C ILE A 104 30.13 42.82 -8.70
N LYS A 105 30.92 43.54 -7.90
CA LYS A 105 31.53 44.81 -8.32
C LYS A 105 32.56 44.52 -9.40
N LEU A 106 32.21 44.75 -10.67
CA LEU A 106 33.16 44.77 -11.78
C LEU A 106 34.17 45.90 -11.53
N LYS A 107 35.43 45.55 -11.21
CA LYS A 107 36.53 46.51 -11.25
C LYS A 107 36.82 46.80 -12.72
N THR A 108 36.56 48.03 -13.15
CA THR A 108 36.94 48.51 -14.49
C THR A 108 38.46 48.44 -14.64
N LEU A 109 38.93 47.64 -15.61
CA LEU A 109 40.32 47.61 -16.02
C LEU A 109 40.62 48.95 -16.70
N LYS A 110 41.46 49.79 -16.07
CA LYS A 110 42.01 50.97 -16.73
C LYS A 110 42.81 50.51 -17.95
N SER A 111 42.37 50.95 -19.14
CA SER A 111 43.14 50.87 -20.37
C SER A 111 44.50 51.54 -20.16
N LYS A 112 45.58 50.77 -20.26
CA LYS A 112 46.91 51.33 -20.54
C LYS A 112 47.03 51.44 -22.05
N ASN A 113 46.54 52.56 -22.60
CA ASN A 113 47.12 53.10 -23.81
C ASN A 113 48.49 53.65 -23.43
N ASN A 114 49.56 53.14 -24.05
CA ASN A 114 50.75 53.93 -24.28
C ASN A 114 51.45 53.49 -25.56
N MET A 115 51.94 54.53 -26.20
CA MET A 115 52.57 54.70 -27.51
C MET A 115 53.81 53.83 -27.74
#